data_AF-A0A953XDP1-F1
#
_entry.id   AF-A0A953XDP1-F1
#
_cell.length_a   1.000
_cell.length_b   1.000
_cell.length_c   1.000
_cell.angle_alpha   90.00
_cell.angle_beta   90.00
_cell.angle_gamma   90.00
#
_symmetry.space_group_name_H-M   'P 1'
#
loop_
_entity.id
_entity.type
_entity.pdbx_description
1 polymer ?
#
loop_
_entity_poly.entity_id
_entity_poly.type
_entity_poly.pdbx_seq_one_letter_code
_entity_poly.pdbx_strand_id
1 'polypeptide(L)'
;VVGELQGEKIDIIPWSPEPATFIVNALAPAEVSKVVLDDDNRRIEVVVPDEQLSLAIGRRGQNVRLASMLTGWDIDILTEAEESERRTEEFNSRSQLFMDALDVDDVIAHLLVTEGFTDVEEVAFVPLDELTDIQGFSPEIAEELQQRAQQYLANLEAEAIAHYTALGVAPEIAEIEDLSAVMVAKLGDSGVMTMDDLGDLASDELMEILGADALTPDQANAVIMAARASWFEDAPQDEPADAAEADADAVAQR
;
A
#
# COMPACT_ATOMS: atom_id res chain seq x y z
N VAL A 1 7.14 6.35 41.44
CA VAL A 1 7.12 6.51 39.98
C VAL A 1 6.73 7.94 39.58
N VAL A 2 5.54 8.45 39.95
CA VAL A 2 5.08 9.81 39.56
C VAL A 2 5.98 10.97 40.06
N GLY A 3 6.70 10.80 41.17
CA GLY A 3 7.56 11.84 41.74
C GLY A 3 8.88 12.11 41.00
N GLU A 4 9.29 11.25 40.06
CA GLU A 4 10.58 11.39 39.33
C GLU A 4 10.43 12.02 37.94
N LEU A 5 9.20 12.14 37.42
CA LEU A 5 8.90 12.53 36.03
C LEU A 5 8.46 13.99 35.88
N GLN A 6 8.82 14.87 36.83
CA GLN A 6 8.58 16.33 36.73
C GLN A 6 7.13 16.76 36.41
N GLY A 7 6.13 15.93 36.72
CA GLY A 7 4.71 16.22 36.46
C GLY A 7 4.19 15.79 35.09
N GLU A 8 4.90 14.93 34.37
CA GLU A 8 4.38 14.27 33.17
C GLU A 8 3.11 13.44 33.48
N LYS A 9 2.13 13.51 32.58
CA LYS A 9 0.88 12.75 32.69
C LYS A 9 1.10 11.35 32.12
N ILE A 10 0.83 10.33 32.93
CA ILE A 10 0.98 8.92 32.55
C ILE A 10 -0.40 8.29 32.56
N ASP A 11 -0.81 7.76 31.43
CA ASP A 11 -2.03 6.97 31.29
C ASP A 11 -1.67 5.48 31.22
N ILE A 12 -2.45 4.65 31.91
CA ILE A 12 -2.28 3.19 31.92
C ILE A 12 -3.43 2.59 31.12
N ILE A 13 -3.11 1.93 30.02
CA ILE A 13 -4.08 1.32 29.12
C ILE A 13 -3.95 -0.21 29.13
N PRO A 14 -5.04 -0.96 28.94
CA PRO A 14 -4.97 -2.40 28.76
C PRO A 14 -4.40 -2.76 27.39
N TRP A 15 -3.35 -3.59 27.38
CA TRP A 15 -2.81 -4.17 26.15
C TRP A 15 -3.75 -5.24 25.59
N SER A 16 -3.87 -5.32 24.27
CA SER A 16 -4.61 -6.36 23.56
C SER A 16 -3.77 -6.89 22.40
N PRO A 17 -3.80 -8.21 22.11
CA PRO A 17 -3.19 -8.75 20.90
C PRO A 17 -3.94 -8.39 19.62
N GLU A 18 -5.21 -7.99 19.72
CA GLU A 18 -6.03 -7.57 18.59
C GLU A 18 -5.79 -6.07 18.31
N PRO A 19 -5.30 -5.68 17.11
CA PRO A 19 -4.92 -4.30 16.81
C PRO A 19 -6.05 -3.30 17.03
N ALA A 20 -7.24 -3.59 16.52
CA ALA A 20 -8.42 -2.73 16.66
C ALA A 20 -8.71 -2.41 18.14
N THR A 21 -8.77 -3.44 18.98
CA THR A 21 -9.01 -3.30 20.42
C THR A 21 -7.87 -2.56 21.12
N PHE A 22 -6.61 -2.81 20.72
CA PHE A 22 -5.47 -2.12 21.31
C PHE A 22 -5.44 -0.62 20.98
N ILE A 23 -5.82 -0.26 19.76
CA ILE A 23 -5.87 1.13 19.29
C ILE A 23 -7.00 1.92 19.96
N VAL A 24 -8.18 1.31 20.11
CA VAL A 24 -9.27 1.89 20.92
C VAL A 24 -8.82 2.17 22.35
N ASN A 25 -8.09 1.21 22.95
CA ASN A 25 -7.53 1.41 24.30
C ASN A 25 -6.45 2.51 24.33
N ALA A 26 -5.65 2.65 23.27
CA ALA A 26 -4.59 3.65 23.17
C ALA A 26 -5.10 5.08 22.97
N LEU A 27 -6.31 5.24 22.41
CA LEU A 27 -6.95 6.54 22.23
C LEU A 27 -7.76 7.02 23.46
N ALA A 28 -7.81 6.21 24.52
CA ALA A 28 -8.45 6.59 25.77
C ALA A 28 -7.89 7.94 26.28
N PRO A 29 -8.75 8.86 26.78
CA PRO A 29 -10.14 8.66 27.17
C PRO A 29 -11.20 8.93 26.07
N ALA A 30 -10.81 9.10 24.80
CA ALA A 30 -11.78 9.31 23.73
C ALA A 30 -12.59 8.04 23.42
N GLU A 31 -13.89 8.20 23.23
CA GLU A 31 -14.78 7.10 22.81
C GLU A 31 -14.77 6.98 21.28
N VAL A 32 -14.56 5.76 20.81
CA VAL A 32 -14.48 5.42 19.38
C VAL A 32 -15.80 4.80 18.93
N SER A 33 -16.38 5.31 17.84
CA SER A 33 -17.61 4.79 17.24
C SER A 33 -17.33 3.57 16.34
N LYS A 34 -16.32 3.67 15.48
CA LYS A 34 -15.99 2.64 14.46
C LYS A 34 -14.49 2.65 14.19
N VAL A 35 -13.96 1.48 13.82
CA VAL A 35 -12.57 1.30 13.41
C VAL A 35 -12.57 0.55 12.09
N VAL A 36 -11.80 1.03 11.11
CA VAL A 36 -11.54 0.38 9.82
C VAL A 36 -10.05 0.13 9.73
N LEU A 37 -9.66 -1.11 9.42
CA LEU A 37 -8.26 -1.51 9.33
C LEU A 37 -7.88 -1.72 7.87
N ASP A 38 -6.69 -1.23 7.53
CA ASP A 38 -5.99 -1.53 6.29
C ASP A 38 -4.68 -2.23 6.67
N ASP A 39 -4.70 -3.56 6.61
CA ASP A 39 -3.58 -4.43 7.01
C ASP A 39 -2.38 -4.29 6.05
N ASP A 40 -2.64 -4.01 4.77
CA ASP A 40 -1.61 -3.93 3.73
C ASP A 40 -0.74 -2.69 3.95
N ASN A 41 -1.37 -1.56 4.27
CA ASN A 41 -0.69 -0.29 4.50
C ASN A 41 -0.32 -0.02 5.97
N ARG A 42 -0.62 -0.94 6.89
CA ARG A 42 -0.53 -0.73 8.36
C ARG A 42 -1.17 0.58 8.81
N ARG A 43 -2.28 0.93 8.17
CA ARG A 43 -3.06 2.12 8.45
C ARG A 43 -4.35 1.71 9.16
N ILE A 44 -4.78 2.55 10.08
CA ILE A 44 -6.06 2.40 10.75
C ILE A 44 -6.82 3.72 10.73
N GLU A 45 -8.11 3.60 10.51
CA GLU A 45 -9.02 4.73 10.51
C GLU A 45 -9.98 4.59 11.66
N VAL A 46 -10.08 5.65 12.45
CA VAL A 46 -10.86 5.68 13.68
C VAL A 46 -11.91 6.75 13.57
N VAL A 47 -13.17 6.33 13.56
CA VAL A 47 -14.31 7.24 13.52
C VAL A 47 -14.74 7.55 14.95
N VAL A 48 -14.81 8.85 15.26
CA VAL A 48 -15.23 9.35 16.57
C VAL A 48 -16.38 10.34 16.43
N PRO A 49 -17.21 10.53 17.47
CA PRO A 49 -18.17 11.63 17.49
C PRO A 49 -17.45 12.99 17.41
N ASP A 50 -18.09 14.00 16.80
CA ASP A 50 -17.50 15.34 16.64
C ASP A 50 -17.01 15.96 17.96
N GLU A 51 -17.72 15.70 19.05
CA GLU A 51 -17.38 16.19 20.39
C GLU A 51 -16.08 15.56 20.94
N GLN A 52 -15.73 14.36 20.48
CA GLN A 52 -14.57 13.58 20.92
C GLN A 52 -13.34 13.79 20.02
N LEU A 53 -13.49 14.37 18.83
CA LEU A 53 -12.39 14.58 17.87
C LEU A 53 -11.17 15.28 18.50
N SER A 54 -11.42 16.37 19.21
CA SER A 54 -10.36 17.15 19.87
C SER A 54 -9.64 16.35 20.96
N LEU A 55 -10.37 15.47 21.67
CA LEU A 55 -9.82 14.62 22.71
C LEU A 55 -8.98 13.49 22.12
N ALA A 56 -9.49 12.85 21.05
CA ALA A 56 -8.84 11.76 20.35
C ALA A 56 -7.50 12.20 19.71
N ILE A 57 -7.49 13.36 19.05
CA ILE A 57 -6.27 13.96 18.47
C ILE A 57 -5.32 14.43 19.59
N GLY A 58 -5.86 15.04 20.64
CA GLY A 58 -5.11 15.63 21.74
C GLY A 58 -4.39 16.94 21.35
N ARG A 59 -3.74 17.58 22.34
CA ARG A 59 -3.09 18.88 22.13
C ARG A 59 -1.96 18.75 21.10
N ARG A 60 -2.10 19.45 19.96
CA ARG A 60 -1.15 19.40 18.83
C ARG A 60 -0.95 17.98 18.27
N GLY A 61 -1.98 17.14 18.30
CA GLY A 61 -1.88 15.76 17.84
C GLY A 61 -1.07 14.85 18.75
N GLN A 62 -0.80 15.27 20.00
CA GLN A 62 0.04 14.49 20.90
C GLN A 62 -0.56 13.11 21.19
N ASN A 63 -1.87 13.01 21.35
CA ASN A 63 -2.50 11.75 21.74
C ASN A 63 -2.44 10.73 20.59
N VAL A 64 -2.90 11.12 19.40
CA VAL A 64 -2.83 10.27 18.20
C VAL A 64 -1.39 9.87 17.86
N ARG A 65 -0.41 10.77 18.02
CA ARG A 65 1.00 10.45 17.79
C ARG A 65 1.56 9.45 18.80
N LEU A 66 1.22 9.59 20.09
CA LEU A 66 1.64 8.64 21.10
C LEU A 66 0.98 7.28 20.88
N ALA A 67 -0.30 7.24 20.51
CA ALA A 67 -1.01 6.02 20.16
C ALA A 67 -0.38 5.33 18.95
N SER A 68 -0.09 6.07 17.87
CA SER A 68 0.58 5.55 16.67
C SER A 68 1.97 4.98 16.98
N MET A 69 2.79 5.70 17.76
CA MET A 69 4.10 5.18 18.18
C MET A 69 4.00 3.95 19.09
N LEU A 70 2.95 3.86 19.91
CA LEU A 70 2.73 2.74 20.83
C LEU A 70 2.24 1.49 20.11
N THR A 71 1.36 1.65 19.13
CA THR A 71 0.76 0.54 18.39
C THR A 71 1.60 0.14 17.18
N GLY A 72 2.39 1.06 16.62
CA GLY A 72 3.13 0.88 15.37
C GLY A 72 2.25 1.02 14.13
N TRP A 73 1.03 1.54 14.26
CA TRP A 73 0.09 1.78 13.16
C TRP A 73 0.01 3.27 12.85
N ASP A 74 -0.22 3.62 11.59
CA ASP A 74 -0.61 4.98 11.24
C ASP A 74 -2.10 5.15 11.55
N ILE A 75 -2.46 6.19 12.33
CA ILE A 75 -3.81 6.36 12.87
C ILE A 75 -4.42 7.64 12.33
N ASP A 76 -5.39 7.49 11.43
CA ASP A 76 -6.22 8.58 10.94
C ASP A 76 -7.52 8.66 11.75
N ILE A 77 -7.86 9.86 12.24
CA ILE A 77 -9.06 10.09 13.05
C ILE A 77 -10.03 10.96 12.27
N LEU A 78 -11.24 10.46 12.08
CA LEU A 78 -12.31 11.11 11.30
C LEU A 78 -13.56 11.27 12.16
N THR A 79 -14.39 12.26 11.84
CA THR A 79 -15.76 12.32 12.38
C THR A 79 -16.70 11.41 11.60
N GLU A 80 -17.86 11.09 12.18
CA GLU A 80 -18.91 10.33 11.48
C GLU A 80 -19.38 11.04 10.20
N ALA A 81 -19.39 12.37 10.19
CA ALA A 81 -19.73 13.16 9.02
C ALA A 81 -18.64 13.06 7.94
N GLU A 82 -17.37 13.19 8.32
CA GLU A 82 -16.22 13.08 7.40
C GLU A 82 -16.13 11.67 6.79
N GLU A 83 -16.33 10.61 7.58
CA GLU A 83 -16.33 9.23 7.06
C GLU A 83 -17.48 9.01 6.08
N SER A 84 -18.67 9.51 6.38
CA SER A 84 -19.83 9.39 5.49
C SER A 84 -19.64 10.15 4.18
N GLU A 85 -19.06 11.35 4.23
CA GLU A 85 -18.76 12.15 3.04
C GLU A 85 -17.71 11.43 2.18
N ARG A 86 -16.59 11.03 2.78
CA ARG A 86 -15.52 10.32 2.08
C ARG A 86 -16.01 9.02 1.44
N ARG A 87 -16.80 8.22 2.14
CA ARG A 87 -17.39 6.99 1.57
C ARG A 87 -18.29 7.29 0.37
N THR A 88 -19.03 8.39 0.41
CA THR A 88 -19.88 8.81 -0.71
C THR A 88 -19.03 9.26 -1.90
N GLU A 89 -17.95 10.00 -1.65
CA GLU A 89 -16.99 10.42 -2.68
C GLU A 89 -16.28 9.21 -3.31
N GLU A 90 -15.78 8.28 -2.51
CA GLU A 90 -15.17 7.02 -2.98
C GLU A 90 -16.15 6.21 -3.83
N PHE A 91 -17.39 6.06 -3.35
CA PHE A 91 -18.42 5.34 -4.08
C PHE A 91 -18.71 5.97 -5.45
N ASN A 92 -18.85 7.30 -5.50
CA ASN A 92 -19.08 8.03 -6.74
C ASN A 92 -17.86 7.97 -7.67
N SER A 93 -16.66 8.13 -7.13
CA SER A 93 -15.41 8.10 -7.89
C SER A 93 -15.16 6.72 -8.51
N ARG A 94 -15.36 5.64 -7.75
CA ARG A 94 -15.25 4.26 -8.26
C ARG A 94 -16.33 3.94 -9.27
N SER A 95 -17.57 4.37 -9.01
CA SER A 95 -18.66 4.19 -9.98
C SER A 95 -18.34 4.90 -11.30
N GLN A 96 -17.80 6.13 -11.23
CA GLN A 96 -17.37 6.88 -12.41
C GLN A 96 -16.21 6.19 -13.14
N LEU A 97 -15.22 5.68 -12.41
CA LEU A 97 -14.12 4.89 -12.98
C LEU A 97 -14.65 3.71 -13.79
N PHE A 98 -15.59 2.93 -13.25
CA PHE A 98 -16.16 1.80 -13.97
C PHE A 98 -16.98 2.21 -15.19
N MET A 99 -17.77 3.29 -15.09
CA MET A 99 -18.51 3.81 -16.25
C MET A 99 -17.57 4.22 -17.38
N ASP A 100 -16.49 4.94 -17.07
CA ASP A 100 -15.54 5.43 -18.06
C ASP A 100 -14.67 4.31 -18.65
N ALA A 101 -14.21 3.38 -17.82
CA ALA A 101 -13.30 2.31 -18.24
C ALA A 101 -14.02 1.14 -18.93
N LEU A 102 -15.22 0.78 -18.46
CA LEU A 102 -15.97 -0.39 -18.94
C LEU A 102 -17.12 -0.03 -19.89
N ASP A 103 -17.38 1.26 -20.12
CA ASP A 103 -18.51 1.76 -20.94
C ASP A 103 -19.86 1.18 -20.48
N VAL A 104 -20.09 1.21 -19.18
CA VAL A 104 -21.29 0.68 -18.52
C VAL A 104 -22.21 1.80 -18.04
N ASP A 105 -23.47 1.45 -17.77
CA ASP A 105 -24.42 2.38 -17.17
C ASP A 105 -24.21 2.54 -15.66
N ASP A 106 -24.98 3.46 -15.07
CA ASP A 106 -24.89 3.75 -13.64
C ASP A 106 -25.21 2.51 -12.79
N VAL A 107 -26.23 1.75 -13.16
CA VAL A 107 -26.70 0.61 -12.37
C VAL A 107 -25.61 -0.46 -12.26
N ILE A 108 -24.95 -0.80 -13.36
CA ILE A 108 -23.88 -1.80 -13.38
C ILE A 108 -22.68 -1.32 -12.56
N ALA A 109 -22.27 -0.07 -12.73
CA ALA A 109 -21.15 0.49 -11.96
C ALA A 109 -21.42 0.50 -10.45
N HIS A 110 -22.63 0.90 -10.04
CA HIS A 110 -23.02 0.90 -8.62
C HIS A 110 -23.04 -0.51 -8.02
N LEU A 111 -23.45 -1.52 -8.80
CA LEU A 111 -23.43 -2.92 -8.37
C LEU A 111 -21.99 -3.40 -8.14
N LEU A 112 -21.07 -3.13 -9.06
CA LEU A 112 -19.64 -3.48 -8.89
C LEU A 112 -19.06 -2.86 -7.60
N VAL A 113 -19.29 -1.57 -7.37
CA VAL A 113 -18.79 -0.91 -6.15
C VAL A 113 -19.43 -1.48 -4.89
N THR A 114 -20.71 -1.88 -4.95
CA THR A 114 -21.43 -2.45 -3.80
C THR A 114 -20.92 -3.84 -3.43
N GLU A 115 -20.52 -4.64 -4.43
CA GLU A 115 -19.89 -5.95 -4.23
C GLU A 115 -18.44 -5.85 -3.75
N GLY A 116 -17.85 -4.65 -3.82
CA GLY A 116 -16.57 -4.33 -3.22
C GLY A 116 -15.44 -4.13 -4.21
N PHE A 117 -15.71 -4.19 -5.52
CA PHE A 117 -14.69 -3.93 -6.54
C PHE A 117 -14.16 -2.50 -6.41
N THR A 118 -12.84 -2.37 -6.33
CA THR A 118 -12.14 -1.12 -6.08
C THR A 118 -11.46 -0.55 -7.32
N ASP A 119 -11.09 -1.41 -8.26
CA ASP A 119 -10.44 -1.05 -9.52
C ASP A 119 -10.84 -1.97 -10.69
N VAL A 120 -10.37 -1.64 -11.89
CA VAL A 120 -10.69 -2.34 -13.14
C VAL A 120 -9.93 -3.66 -13.29
N GLU A 121 -8.77 -3.79 -12.63
CA GLU A 121 -7.95 -4.99 -12.65
C GLU A 121 -8.63 -6.14 -11.91
N GLU A 122 -9.22 -5.86 -10.75
CA GLU A 122 -10.04 -6.84 -10.04
C GLU A 122 -11.17 -7.38 -10.93
N VAL A 123 -11.90 -6.52 -11.64
CA VAL A 123 -12.97 -6.95 -12.57
C VAL A 123 -12.42 -7.78 -13.74
N ALA A 124 -11.21 -7.48 -14.23
CA ALA A 124 -10.60 -8.18 -15.35
C ALA A 124 -10.17 -9.62 -15.00
N PHE A 125 -9.78 -9.88 -13.75
CA PHE A 125 -9.14 -11.13 -13.34
C PHE A 125 -9.89 -11.93 -12.27
N VAL A 126 -10.94 -11.36 -11.68
CA VAL A 126 -11.83 -12.09 -10.77
C VAL A 126 -12.43 -13.32 -11.48
N PRO A 127 -12.60 -14.46 -10.77
CA PRO A 127 -13.35 -15.59 -11.30
C PRO A 127 -14.73 -15.18 -11.79
N LEU A 128 -15.11 -15.67 -12.97
CA LEU A 128 -16.36 -15.29 -13.62
C LEU A 128 -17.59 -15.60 -12.75
N ASP A 129 -17.52 -16.65 -11.93
CA ASP A 129 -18.55 -17.03 -10.97
C ASP A 129 -18.86 -15.92 -9.96
N GLU A 130 -17.86 -15.21 -9.45
CA GLU A 130 -18.07 -14.10 -8.52
C GLU A 130 -18.83 -12.94 -9.17
N LEU A 131 -18.54 -12.63 -10.45
CA LEU A 131 -19.29 -11.63 -11.21
C LEU A 131 -20.73 -12.09 -11.50
N THR A 132 -20.95 -13.39 -11.73
CA THR A 132 -22.31 -13.90 -11.96
C THR A 132 -23.15 -14.02 -10.70
N ASP A 133 -22.51 -14.10 -9.54
CA ASP A 133 -23.20 -14.13 -8.24
C ASP A 133 -23.79 -12.76 -7.88
N ILE A 134 -23.31 -11.68 -8.51
CA ILE A 134 -23.85 -10.33 -8.36
C ILE A 134 -25.30 -10.29 -8.79
N GLN A 135 -26.17 -9.84 -7.88
CA GLN A 135 -27.60 -9.79 -8.16
C GLN A 135 -27.90 -8.85 -9.33
N GLY A 136 -28.41 -9.42 -10.43
CA GLY A 136 -28.78 -8.67 -11.63
C GLY A 136 -27.82 -8.88 -12.80
N PHE A 137 -26.68 -9.55 -12.58
CA PHE A 137 -25.77 -9.92 -13.65
C PHE A 137 -26.20 -11.26 -14.25
N SER A 138 -26.03 -11.39 -15.56
CA SER A 138 -26.11 -12.68 -16.26
C SER A 138 -24.71 -13.14 -16.65
N PRO A 139 -24.50 -14.43 -16.94
CA PRO A 139 -23.22 -14.93 -17.44
C PRO A 139 -22.70 -14.14 -18.64
N GLU A 140 -23.61 -13.73 -19.55
CA GLU A 140 -23.23 -12.93 -20.72
C GLU A 140 -22.75 -11.52 -20.34
N ILE A 141 -23.39 -10.87 -19.35
CA ILE A 141 -22.96 -9.56 -18.85
C ILE A 141 -21.61 -9.67 -18.16
N ALA A 142 -21.44 -10.67 -17.30
CA ALA A 142 -20.18 -10.89 -16.58
C ALA A 142 -19.01 -11.12 -17.55
N GLU A 143 -19.19 -11.96 -18.57
CA GLU A 143 -18.19 -12.20 -19.61
C GLU A 143 -17.87 -10.93 -20.40
N GLU A 144 -18.89 -10.14 -20.74
CA GLU A 144 -18.71 -8.88 -21.47
C GLU A 144 -17.95 -7.84 -20.63
N LEU A 145 -18.28 -7.70 -19.34
CA LEU A 145 -17.58 -6.80 -18.43
C LEU A 145 -16.11 -7.18 -18.28
N GLN A 146 -15.83 -8.47 -18.08
CA GLN A 146 -14.46 -8.97 -17.97
C GLN A 146 -13.68 -8.72 -19.25
N GLN A 147 -14.28 -8.95 -20.42
CA GLN A 147 -13.65 -8.68 -21.71
C GLN A 147 -13.34 -7.19 -21.90
N ARG A 148 -14.27 -6.30 -21.52
CA ARG A 148 -14.06 -4.85 -21.62
C ARG A 148 -12.98 -4.38 -20.64
N ALA A 149 -12.96 -4.91 -19.42
CA ALA A 149 -11.92 -4.62 -18.43
C ALA A 149 -10.53 -5.02 -18.95
N GLN A 150 -10.38 -6.26 -19.45
CA GLN A 150 -9.13 -6.74 -20.04
C GLN A 150 -8.71 -5.89 -21.25
N GLN A 151 -9.65 -5.51 -22.11
CA GLN A 151 -9.36 -4.65 -23.26
C GLN A 151 -8.93 -3.25 -22.84
N TYR A 152 -9.54 -2.68 -21.80
CA TYR A 152 -9.15 -1.39 -21.24
C TYR A 152 -7.72 -1.43 -20.71
N LEU A 153 -7.37 -2.45 -19.91
CA LEU A 153 -6.01 -2.63 -19.38
C LEU A 153 -4.99 -2.82 -20.49
N ALA A 154 -5.30 -3.62 -21.51
CA ALA A 154 -4.41 -3.82 -22.67
C ALA A 154 -4.18 -2.53 -23.46
N ASN A 155 -5.20 -1.67 -23.58
CA ASN A 155 -5.06 -0.36 -24.22
C ASN A 155 -4.18 0.56 -23.37
N LEU A 156 -4.42 0.62 -22.06
CA LEU A 156 -3.64 1.41 -21.12
C LEU A 156 -2.16 0.99 -21.14
N GLU A 157 -1.91 -0.32 -21.16
CA GLU A 157 -0.56 -0.89 -21.28
C GLU A 157 0.09 -0.48 -22.60
N ALA A 158 -0.60 -0.64 -23.73
CA ALA A 158 -0.06 -0.27 -25.05
C ALA A 158 0.25 1.24 -25.15
N GLU A 159 -0.60 2.09 -24.57
CA GLU A 159 -0.38 3.53 -24.48
C GLU A 159 0.83 3.87 -23.61
N ALA A 160 0.96 3.23 -22.45
CA ALA A 160 2.11 3.41 -21.56
C ALA A 160 3.42 2.98 -22.23
N ILE A 161 3.41 1.84 -22.94
CA ILE A 161 4.55 1.36 -23.73
C ILE A 161 4.95 2.37 -24.79
N ALA A 162 3.98 2.87 -25.57
CA ALA A 162 4.23 3.87 -26.58
C ALA A 162 4.80 5.16 -25.98
N HIS A 163 4.30 5.56 -24.80
CA HIS A 163 4.71 6.77 -24.09
C HIS A 163 6.16 6.67 -23.59
N TYR A 164 6.51 5.65 -22.79
CA TYR A 164 7.87 5.54 -22.26
C TYR A 164 8.90 5.28 -23.37
N THR A 165 8.51 4.57 -24.44
CA THR A 165 9.37 4.36 -25.60
C THR A 165 9.64 5.68 -26.33
N ALA A 166 8.63 6.57 -26.43
CA ALA A 166 8.79 7.88 -27.03
C ALA A 166 9.65 8.83 -26.17
N LEU A 167 9.63 8.67 -24.84
CA LEU A 167 10.52 9.36 -23.91
C LEU A 167 11.97 8.85 -24.00
N GLY A 168 12.19 7.64 -24.51
CA GLY A 168 13.51 7.02 -24.61
C GLY A 168 13.92 6.28 -23.34
N VAL A 169 12.95 5.83 -22.54
CA VAL A 169 13.20 4.96 -21.38
C VAL A 169 13.78 3.64 -21.86
N ALA A 170 14.82 3.17 -21.17
CA ALA A 170 15.55 1.96 -21.48
C ALA A 170 14.62 0.73 -21.34
N PRO A 171 14.56 -0.16 -22.36
CA PRO A 171 13.64 -1.29 -22.36
C PRO A 171 13.87 -2.26 -21.20
N GLU A 172 15.10 -2.31 -20.69
CA GLU A 172 15.48 -3.16 -19.56
C GLU A 172 14.67 -2.80 -18.30
N ILE A 173 14.29 -1.53 -18.10
CA ILE A 173 13.48 -1.11 -16.95
C ILE A 173 12.11 -1.81 -16.98
N ALA A 174 11.55 -2.02 -18.17
CA ALA A 174 10.27 -2.71 -18.34
C ALA A 174 10.37 -4.24 -18.17
N GLU A 175 11.58 -4.79 -18.06
CA GLU A 175 11.81 -6.22 -17.79
C GLU A 175 11.89 -6.53 -16.29
N ILE A 176 11.89 -5.51 -15.42
CA ILE A 176 11.95 -5.69 -13.97
C ILE A 176 10.63 -6.27 -13.45
N GLU A 177 10.75 -7.31 -12.61
CA GLU A 177 9.61 -7.91 -11.90
C GLU A 177 8.90 -6.86 -11.03
N ASP A 178 7.58 -6.99 -10.87
CA ASP A 178 6.70 -6.03 -10.17
C ASP A 178 6.51 -4.64 -10.84
N LEU A 179 7.19 -4.31 -11.96
CA LEU A 179 6.92 -3.08 -12.72
C LEU A 179 5.93 -3.31 -13.86
N SER A 180 4.77 -2.65 -13.80
CA SER A 180 3.85 -2.57 -14.93
C SER A 180 4.29 -1.52 -15.95
N ALA A 181 3.87 -1.63 -17.21
CA ALA A 181 4.18 -0.63 -18.24
C ALA A 181 3.75 0.80 -17.84
N VAL A 182 2.64 0.91 -17.10
CA VAL A 182 2.13 2.18 -16.57
C VAL A 182 3.07 2.77 -15.53
N MET A 183 3.65 1.94 -14.66
CA MET A 183 4.66 2.37 -13.70
C MET A 183 5.93 2.85 -14.42
N VAL A 184 6.39 2.14 -15.44
CA VAL A 184 7.56 2.53 -16.25
C VAL A 184 7.34 3.87 -16.96
N ALA A 185 6.13 4.12 -17.47
CA ALA A 185 5.75 5.41 -18.02
C ALA A 185 5.86 6.56 -17.01
N LYS A 186 5.36 6.37 -15.77
CA LYS A 186 5.49 7.35 -14.69
C LYS A 186 6.95 7.62 -14.28
N LEU A 187 7.79 6.57 -14.28
CA LEU A 187 9.23 6.69 -14.04
C LEU A 187 9.90 7.56 -15.12
N GLY A 188 9.57 7.30 -16.39
CA GLY A 188 10.01 8.12 -17.51
C GLY A 188 9.60 9.59 -17.37
N ASP A 189 8.34 9.87 -17.01
CA ASP A 189 7.87 11.23 -16.75
C ASP A 189 8.62 11.94 -15.61
N SER A 190 9.14 11.16 -14.66
CA SER A 190 9.93 11.64 -13.52
C SER A 190 11.43 11.76 -13.83
N GLY A 191 11.84 11.45 -15.05
CA GLY A 191 13.23 11.58 -15.51
C GLY A 191 14.09 10.32 -15.34
N VAL A 192 13.51 9.19 -14.93
CA VAL A 192 14.20 7.91 -14.78
C VAL A 192 14.22 7.23 -16.15
N MET A 193 15.37 7.27 -16.83
CA MET A 193 15.48 6.81 -18.23
C MET A 193 16.29 5.53 -18.35
N THR A 194 17.18 5.24 -17.42
CA THR A 194 18.10 4.10 -17.46
C THR A 194 18.11 3.30 -16.16
N MET A 195 18.69 2.09 -16.20
CA MET A 195 18.88 1.27 -15.00
C MET A 195 19.68 1.96 -13.90
N ASP A 196 20.66 2.78 -14.27
CA ASP A 196 21.45 3.54 -13.29
C ASP A 196 20.59 4.61 -12.62
N ASP A 197 19.78 5.34 -13.38
CA ASP A 197 18.85 6.34 -12.83
C ASP A 197 17.86 5.69 -11.84
N LEU A 198 17.37 4.49 -12.15
CA LEU A 198 16.47 3.74 -11.27
C LEU A 198 17.22 3.22 -10.03
N GLY A 199 18.45 2.74 -10.21
CA GLY A 199 19.30 2.27 -9.12
C GLY A 199 19.76 3.38 -8.17
N ASP A 200 19.82 4.62 -8.63
CA ASP A 200 20.14 5.80 -7.79
C ASP A 200 19.01 6.15 -6.81
N LEU A 201 17.77 5.74 -7.08
CA LEU A 201 16.64 6.03 -6.20
C LEU A 201 16.69 5.26 -4.88
N ALA A 202 16.11 5.86 -3.84
CA ALA A 202 15.70 5.14 -2.64
C ALA A 202 14.31 4.48 -2.83
N SER A 203 14.02 3.43 -2.06
CA SER A 203 12.71 2.76 -2.11
C SER A 203 11.55 3.73 -1.80
N ASP A 204 11.75 4.66 -0.87
CA ASP A 204 10.76 5.68 -0.52
C ASP A 204 10.52 6.67 -1.66
N GLU A 205 11.58 7.06 -2.40
CA GLU A 205 11.48 7.94 -3.57
C GLU A 205 10.77 7.25 -4.72
N LEU A 206 11.02 5.96 -4.94
CA LEU A 206 10.32 5.15 -5.93
C LEU A 206 8.83 5.07 -5.63
N MET A 207 8.47 4.79 -4.37
CA MET A 207 7.06 4.76 -3.94
C MET A 207 6.40 6.14 -4.06
N GLU A 208 7.12 7.24 -3.81
CA GLU A 208 6.60 8.60 -4.00
C GLU A 208 6.28 8.88 -5.48
N ILE A 209 7.14 8.45 -6.41
CA ILE A 209 6.94 8.63 -7.86
C ILE A 209 5.75 7.80 -8.36
N LEU A 210 5.64 6.54 -7.94
CA LEU A 210 4.63 5.62 -8.45
C LEU A 210 3.25 5.80 -7.78
N GLY A 211 3.24 6.30 -6.54
CA GLY A 211 2.08 6.40 -5.66
C GLY A 211 2.16 5.34 -4.54
N ALA A 212 1.64 5.68 -3.35
CA ALA A 212 1.77 4.86 -2.14
C ALA A 212 1.22 3.44 -2.27
N ASP A 213 0.17 3.25 -3.08
CA ASP A 213 -0.49 1.95 -3.26
C ASP A 213 0.06 1.14 -4.45
N ALA A 214 1.08 1.66 -5.16
CA ALA A 214 1.58 1.01 -6.37
C ALA A 214 2.49 -0.19 -6.07
N LEU A 215 3.29 -0.12 -5.00
CA LEU A 215 4.24 -1.16 -4.60
C LEU A 215 4.34 -1.20 -3.07
N THR A 216 4.48 -2.41 -2.52
CA THR A 216 4.87 -2.56 -1.12
C THR A 216 6.32 -2.12 -0.91
N PRO A 217 6.74 -1.76 0.33
CA PRO A 217 8.13 -1.40 0.61
C PRO A 217 9.14 -2.48 0.22
N ASP A 218 8.76 -3.75 0.38
CA ASP A 218 9.59 -4.90 0.02
C ASP A 218 9.73 -5.04 -1.50
N GLN A 219 8.65 -4.83 -2.26
CA GLN A 219 8.68 -4.81 -3.73
C GLN A 219 9.48 -3.62 -4.25
N ALA A 220 9.26 -2.42 -3.71
CA ALA A 220 10.03 -1.23 -4.08
C ALA A 220 11.54 -1.47 -3.84
N ASN A 221 11.91 -2.06 -2.71
CA ASN A 221 13.28 -2.44 -2.45
C ASN A 221 13.80 -3.51 -3.43
N ALA A 222 12.99 -4.50 -3.78
CA ALA A 222 13.36 -5.52 -4.77
C ALA A 222 13.63 -4.91 -6.15
N VAL A 223 12.78 -3.99 -6.62
CA VAL A 223 12.94 -3.25 -7.88
C VAL A 223 14.26 -2.47 -7.89
N ILE A 224 14.54 -1.71 -6.83
CA ILE A 224 15.79 -0.94 -6.71
C ILE A 224 17.01 -1.88 -6.69
N MET A 225 16.93 -3.00 -5.99
CA MET A 225 18.01 -3.98 -5.96
C MET A 225 18.22 -4.67 -7.31
N ALA A 226 17.15 -4.94 -8.07
CA ALA A 226 17.23 -5.47 -9.42
C ALA A 226 17.93 -4.47 -10.37
N ALA A 227 17.59 -3.18 -10.28
CA ALA A 227 18.27 -2.14 -11.05
C ALA A 227 19.77 -2.03 -10.72
N ARG A 228 20.13 -2.21 -9.44
CA ARG A 228 21.53 -2.21 -8.97
C ARG A 228 22.29 -3.51 -9.24
N ALA A 229 21.66 -4.56 -9.76
CA ALA A 229 22.31 -5.86 -9.93
C ALA A 229 23.62 -5.74 -10.74
N SER A 230 23.62 -4.90 -11.78
CA SER A 230 24.79 -4.58 -12.59
C SER A 230 25.95 -3.93 -11.82
N TRP A 231 25.68 -3.24 -10.71
CA TRP A 231 26.71 -2.61 -9.87
C TRP A 231 27.44 -3.63 -8.98
N PHE A 232 26.82 -4.79 -8.74
CA PHE A 232 27.35 -5.85 -7.91
C PHE A 232 28.01 -6.98 -8.72
N GLU A 233 27.88 -7.00 -10.05
CA GLU A 233 28.59 -7.97 -10.91
C GLU A 233 30.11 -7.76 -10.91
N ASP A 234 30.60 -6.56 -10.62
CA ASP A 234 32.02 -6.21 -10.51
C ASP A 234 32.55 -6.16 -9.06
N ALA A 235 31.74 -6.51 -8.06
CA ALA A 235 32.22 -6.63 -6.70
C ALA A 235 33.14 -7.86 -6.59
N PRO A 236 34.40 -7.72 -6.14
CA PRO A 236 35.23 -8.90 -5.89
C PRO A 236 34.47 -9.80 -4.93
N GLN A 237 34.19 -11.03 -5.36
CA GLN A 237 33.71 -12.07 -4.47
C GLN A 237 34.78 -12.23 -3.40
N ASP A 238 34.54 -11.71 -2.20
CA ASP A 238 35.37 -12.01 -1.04
C ASP A 238 35.31 -13.53 -0.85
N GLU A 239 36.30 -14.25 -1.38
CA GLU A 239 36.52 -15.65 -1.05
C GLU A 239 36.57 -15.73 0.48
N PRO A 240 35.82 -16.66 1.11
CA PRO A 240 35.90 -16.83 2.54
C PRO A 240 37.36 -17.14 2.88
N ALA A 241 37.98 -16.23 3.64
CA ALA A 241 39.33 -16.40 4.14
C ALA A 241 39.42 -17.76 4.85
N ASP A 242 40.21 -18.66 4.26
CA ASP A 242 40.55 -19.95 4.83
C ASP A 242 41.11 -19.71 6.23
N ALA A 243 40.27 -19.91 7.24
CA ALA A 243 40.65 -19.81 8.63
C ALA A 243 41.55 -21.00 8.93
N ALA A 244 42.85 -20.79 8.70
CA ALA A 244 43.91 -21.69 9.06
C ALA A 244 43.68 -22.24 10.48
N GLU A 245 43.54 -23.56 10.55
CA GLU A 245 43.57 -24.34 11.79
C GLU A 245 44.76 -23.90 12.66
N ALA A 246 44.47 -23.36 13.83
CA ALA A 246 45.42 -23.31 14.93
C ALA A 246 44.69 -23.30 16.28
N ASP A 247 44.64 -24.50 16.85
CA ASP A 247 44.89 -24.79 18.26
C ASP A 247 43.75 -24.59 19.26
N ALA A 248 43.16 -25.70 19.71
CA ALA A 248 42.47 -25.80 20.99
C ALA A 248 42.64 -27.21 21.60
N ASP A 249 43.65 -27.30 22.47
CA ASP A 249 43.68 -27.99 23.78
C ASP A 249 43.61 -29.53 23.87
N ALA A 250 44.64 -30.13 24.49
CA ALA A 250 44.52 -30.67 25.85
C ALA A 250 45.81 -31.35 26.33
N VAL A 251 46.47 -30.74 27.32
CA VAL A 251 47.33 -31.46 28.28
C VAL A 251 46.44 -32.11 29.34
N ALA A 252 46.80 -33.34 29.71
CA ALA A 252 46.42 -34.12 30.90
C ALA A 252 45.31 -35.18 30.77
N GLN A 253 45.72 -36.43 30.45
CA GLN A 253 45.66 -37.54 31.41
C GLN A 253 46.42 -38.80 30.91
N ARG A 254 47.38 -39.22 31.75
CA ARG A 254 48.18 -40.46 31.81
C ARG A 254 49.50 -40.53 31.04
#